data_AF-A0A496W513-F1
#
_entry.id   AF-A0A496W513-F1
#
_cell.length_a   1.000
_cell.length_b   1.000
_cell.length_c   1.000
_cell.angle_alpha   90.00
_cell.angle_beta   90.00
_cell.angle_gamma   90.00
#
_symmetry.space_group_name_H-M   'P 1'
#
loop_
_entity.id
_entity.type
_entity.pdbx_description
1 polymer ?
#
loop_
_entity_poly.entity_id
_entity_poly.type
_entity_poly.pdbx_seq_one_letter_code
_entity_poly.pdbx_strand_id
1 'polypeptide(L)'
;MKARICKVLDTPEYPASGKLKSAYAVHDFDQLLLLSGLKEKINLAPVELYANWSITIPWSPEMRYRPKGSVSKDEAEQILNAVRDKPNGVLRWIMKYW
;
A
#
# COMPACT_ATOMS: atom_id res chain seq x y z
N MET A 1 0.88 5.40 -2.36
CA MET A 1 1.48 6.04 -1.16
C MET A 1 2.73 6.87 -1.45
N LYS A 2 3.69 6.44 -2.29
CA LYS A 2 4.92 7.22 -2.56
C LYS A 2 4.68 8.68 -2.95
N ALA A 3 3.69 8.99 -3.79
CA ALA A 3 3.40 10.40 -4.09
C ALA A 3 2.74 11.17 -2.95
N ARG A 4 1.96 10.50 -2.08
CA ARG A 4 1.47 11.14 -0.85
C ARG A 4 2.64 11.53 0.05
N ILE A 5 3.66 10.67 0.16
CA ILE A 5 4.89 10.99 0.89
C ILE A 5 5.55 12.23 0.28
N CYS A 6 5.68 12.30 -1.05
CA CYS A 6 6.20 13.51 -1.72
C CYS A 6 5.41 14.78 -1.34
N LYS A 7 4.07 14.69 -1.31
CA LYS A 7 3.19 15.80 -0.90
C LYS A 7 3.34 16.20 0.57
N VAL A 8 3.60 15.23 1.47
CA VAL A 8 3.86 15.49 2.89
C VAL A 8 5.22 16.16 3.10
N LEU A 9 6.22 15.77 2.32
CA LEU A 9 7.58 16.30 2.39
C LEU A 9 7.79 17.59 1.56
N ASP A 10 6.77 18.03 0.83
CA ASP A 10 6.84 19.14 -0.12
C ASP A 10 8.02 19.02 -1.11
N THR A 11 8.19 17.82 -1.68
CA THR A 11 9.25 17.52 -2.65
C THR A 11 8.66 17.06 -3.98
N PRO A 12 9.20 17.51 -5.12
CA PRO A 12 8.75 17.04 -6.43
C PRO A 12 9.13 15.58 -6.69
N GLU A 13 10.25 15.12 -6.11
CA GLU A 13 10.79 13.79 -6.35
C GLU A 13 10.80 12.93 -5.08
N TYR A 14 10.51 11.65 -5.26
CA TYR A 14 10.56 10.69 -4.17
C TYR A 14 12.02 10.46 -3.74
N PRO A 15 12.35 10.57 -2.44
CA PRO A 15 13.73 10.54 -1.94
C PRO A 15 14.33 9.12 -1.93
N ALA A 16 14.45 8.49 -3.10
CA ALA A 16 14.97 7.14 -3.29
C ALA A 16 16.52 7.08 -3.36
N SER A 17 17.21 8.20 -3.16
CA SER A 17 18.66 8.32 -3.28
C SER A 17 19.25 9.15 -2.12
N GLY A 18 20.58 9.19 -2.04
CA GLY A 18 21.29 9.96 -1.01
C GLY A 18 21.05 9.46 0.41
N LYS A 19 21.11 10.38 1.38
CA LYS A 19 21.05 10.07 2.82
C LYS A 19 19.73 9.46 3.28
N LEU A 20 18.63 9.76 2.59
CA LEU A 20 17.29 9.30 2.96
C LEU A 20 16.92 7.95 2.31
N LYS A 21 17.77 7.43 1.41
CA LYS A 21 17.50 6.21 0.64
C LYS A 21 17.04 5.04 1.50
N SER A 22 17.70 4.76 2.62
CA SER A 22 17.37 3.62 3.49
C SER A 22 15.95 3.69 4.07
N ALA A 23 15.44 4.89 4.31
CA ALA A 23 14.12 5.10 4.88
C ALA A 23 13.00 5.13 3.83
N TYR A 24 13.30 5.52 2.58
CA TYR A 24 12.25 5.72 1.58
C TYR A 24 12.30 4.72 0.41
N ALA A 25 13.47 4.21 0.03
CA ALA A 25 13.62 3.28 -1.09
C ALA A 25 13.22 1.83 -0.72
N VAL A 26 12.04 1.68 -0.11
CA VAL A 26 11.45 0.41 0.31
C VAL A 26 10.14 0.12 -0.44
N HIS A 27 9.72 -1.14 -0.39
CA HIS A 27 8.40 -1.60 -0.87
C HIS A 27 7.54 -2.15 0.27
N ASP A 28 7.92 -1.89 1.51
CA ASP A 28 7.17 -2.28 2.70
C ASP A 28 5.94 -1.38 2.89
N PHE A 29 4.75 -1.99 2.95
CA PHE A 29 3.49 -1.24 3.01
C PHE A 29 3.32 -0.48 4.33
N ASP A 30 3.72 -1.07 5.46
CA ASP A 30 3.54 -0.44 6.77
C ASP A 30 4.45 0.77 6.94
N GLN A 31 5.70 0.67 6.48
CA GLN A 31 6.63 1.80 6.43
C GLN A 31 6.12 2.90 5.51
N LEU A 32 5.66 2.56 4.30
CA LEU A 32 5.08 3.54 3.39
C LEU A 32 3.81 4.18 3.99
N LEU A 33 3.02 3.43 4.75
CA LEU A 33 1.79 3.91 5.39
C LEU A 33 2.10 4.93 6.47
N LEU A 34 3.07 4.59 7.33
CA LEU A 34 3.60 5.48 8.36
C LEU A 34 4.14 6.78 7.75
N LEU A 35 5.04 6.67 6.77
CA LEU A 35 5.68 7.84 6.12
C LEU A 35 4.67 8.71 5.36
N SER A 36 3.57 8.13 4.88
CA SER A 36 2.51 8.88 4.19
C SER A 36 1.60 9.68 5.14
N GLY A 37 1.74 9.49 6.46
CA GLY A 37 0.88 10.10 7.47
C GLY A 37 -0.55 9.54 7.50
N LEU A 38 -0.76 8.35 6.94
CA LEU A 38 -2.09 7.73 6.81
C LEU A 38 -2.34 6.63 7.86
N LYS A 39 -1.35 6.28 8.69
CA LYS A 39 -1.46 5.21 9.70
C LYS A 39 -2.64 5.42 10.66
N GLU A 40 -2.77 6.59 11.26
CA GLU A 40 -3.91 6.88 12.14
C GLU A 40 -5.25 6.89 11.39
N LYS A 41 -5.24 7.28 10.11
CA LYS A 41 -6.47 7.32 9.31
C LYS A 41 -6.99 5.93 8.96
N ILE A 42 -6.11 4.94 8.78
CA ILE A 42 -6.55 3.56 8.54
C ILE A 42 -7.06 2.92 9.84
N ASN A 43 -6.48 3.26 11.00
CA ASN A 43 -6.93 2.77 12.30
C ASN A 43 -8.35 3.23 12.65
N LEU A 44 -8.75 4.42 12.15
CA LEU A 44 -10.08 4.99 12.31
C LEU A 44 -11.05 4.65 11.15
N ALA A 45 -10.61 3.83 10.20
CA ALA A 45 -11.44 3.46 9.07
C ALA A 45 -12.52 2.43 9.44
N PRO A 46 -13.58 2.29 8.61
CA PRO A 46 -14.53 1.19 8.73
C PRO A 46 -13.83 -0.18 8.73
N VAL A 47 -14.39 -1.12 9.49
CA VAL A 47 -13.82 -2.46 9.68
C VAL A 47 -13.65 -3.21 8.35
N GLU A 48 -14.54 -2.97 7.39
CA GLU A 48 -14.49 -3.58 6.06
C GLU A 48 -13.27 -3.10 5.26
N LEU A 49 -12.93 -1.81 5.37
CA LEU A 49 -11.71 -1.31 4.75
C LEU A 49 -10.47 -1.90 5.43
N TYR A 50 -10.48 -1.98 6.76
CA TYR A 50 -9.37 -2.58 7.50
C TYR A 50 -9.16 -4.06 7.12
N ALA A 51 -10.25 -4.83 6.98
CA ALA A 51 -10.19 -6.21 6.50
C ALA A 51 -9.59 -6.30 5.08
N ASN A 52 -10.04 -5.45 4.15
CA ASN A 52 -9.47 -5.37 2.80
C ASN A 52 -7.99 -4.95 2.82
N TRP A 53 -7.62 -4.08 3.75
CA TRP A 53 -6.23 -3.66 3.96
C TRP A 53 -5.36 -4.84 4.42
N SER A 54 -5.81 -5.62 5.40
CA SER A 54 -5.12 -6.81 5.90
C SER A 54 -4.92 -7.89 4.83
N ILE A 55 -5.86 -8.03 3.89
CA ILE A 55 -5.73 -8.94 2.73
C ILE A 55 -4.66 -8.43 1.75
N THR A 56 -4.49 -7.11 1.63
CA THR A 56 -3.60 -6.50 0.63
C THR A 56 -2.15 -6.38 1.11
N ILE A 57 -1.90 -6.13 2.40
CA ILE A 57 -0.54 -5.92 2.96
C ILE A 57 0.46 -7.04 2.58
N PRO A 58 0.11 -8.34 2.63
CA PRO A 58 1.07 -9.42 2.35
C PRO A 58 1.60 -9.41 0.91
N TRP A 59 0.96 -8.67 0.00
CA TRP A 59 1.44 -8.54 -1.37
C TRP A 59 2.72 -7.70 -1.43
N SER A 60 3.72 -8.20 -2.14
CA SER A 60 4.96 -7.48 -2.40
C SER A 60 5.42 -7.64 -3.86
N PRO A 61 6.21 -6.69 -4.41
CA PRO A 61 6.74 -6.78 -5.77
C PRO A 61 7.56 -8.04 -6.05
N GLU A 62 8.17 -8.63 -5.03
CA GLU A 62 9.00 -9.84 -5.10
C GLU A 62 8.16 -11.07 -5.44
N MET A 63 6.84 -11.06 -5.15
CA MET A 63 5.93 -12.14 -5.53
C MET A 63 5.92 -12.41 -7.03
N ARG A 64 6.24 -11.40 -7.87
CA ARG A 64 6.33 -11.53 -9.33
C ARG A 64 7.39 -12.54 -9.79
N TYR A 65 8.42 -12.78 -8.97
CA TYR A 65 9.52 -13.68 -9.30
C TYR A 65 9.36 -15.08 -8.69
N ARG A 66 8.26 -15.33 -7.96
CA ARG A 66 7.96 -16.67 -7.44
C ARG A 66 7.63 -17.61 -8.60
N PRO A 67 7.92 -18.93 -8.46
CA PRO A 67 7.54 -19.92 -9.45
C PRO A 67 6.05 -19.86 -9.82
N LYS A 68 5.72 -20.21 -11.05
CA LYS A 68 4.31 -20.35 -11.47
C LYS A 68 3.60 -21.35 -10.56
N GLY A 69 2.36 -21.03 -10.17
CA GLY A 69 1.59 -21.84 -9.22
C GLY A 69 1.86 -21.54 -7.74
N SER A 70 2.74 -20.59 -7.42
CA SER A 70 2.99 -20.15 -6.03
C SER A 70 1.85 -19.33 -5.42
N VAL A 71 0.86 -18.94 -6.22
CA VAL A 71 -0.35 -18.21 -5.82
C VAL A 71 -1.51 -18.86 -6.54
N SER A 72 -2.52 -19.28 -5.79
CA SER A 72 -3.75 -19.85 -6.34
C SER A 72 -4.62 -18.76 -6.98
N LYS A 73 -5.58 -19.19 -7.80
CA LYS A 73 -6.57 -18.28 -8.39
C LYS A 73 -7.38 -17.56 -7.30
N ASP A 74 -7.84 -18.29 -6.30
CA ASP A 74 -8.63 -17.74 -5.20
C ASP A 74 -7.86 -16.68 -4.40
N GLU A 75 -6.59 -16.92 -4.06
CA GLU A 75 -5.75 -15.93 -3.39
C GLU A 75 -5.57 -14.66 -4.24
N ALA A 76 -5.33 -14.82 -5.53
CA ALA A 76 -5.19 -13.68 -6.44
C ALA A 76 -6.50 -12.87 -6.55
N GLU A 77 -7.64 -13.55 -6.61
CA GLU A 77 -8.97 -12.91 -6.65
C GLU A 77 -9.30 -12.19 -5.34
N GLN A 78 -8.96 -12.78 -4.18
CA GLN A 78 -9.13 -12.14 -2.88
C GLN A 78 -8.38 -10.81 -2.80
N ILE A 79 -7.10 -10.77 -3.22
CA ILE A 79 -6.30 -9.54 -3.24
C ILE A 79 -6.93 -8.52 -4.20
N LEU A 80 -7.29 -8.93 -5.42
CA LEU A 80 -7.89 -8.03 -6.40
C LEU A 80 -9.21 -7.44 -5.92
N ASN A 81 -10.06 -8.24 -5.28
CA ASN A 81 -11.33 -7.81 -4.72
C ASN A 81 -11.12 -6.83 -3.57
N ALA A 82 -10.22 -7.13 -2.63
CA ALA A 82 -9.88 -6.22 -1.53
C ALA A 82 -9.35 -4.86 -2.02
N VAL A 83 -8.56 -4.85 -3.09
CA VAL A 83 -8.05 -3.60 -3.69
C VAL A 83 -9.16 -2.80 -4.38
N ARG A 84 -10.08 -3.49 -5.08
CA ARG A 84 -11.08 -2.88 -5.99
C ARG A 84 -12.47 -2.71 -5.36
N ASP A 85 -12.68 -3.19 -4.14
CA ASP A 85 -13.98 -3.17 -3.49
C ASP A 85 -14.64 -1.79 -3.51
N LYS A 86 -15.96 -1.78 -3.67
CA LYS A 86 -16.78 -0.57 -3.60
C LYS A 86 -17.83 -0.80 -2.51
N PRO A 87 -17.82 -0.04 -1.41
CA PRO A 87 -17.12 1.24 -1.20
C PRO A 87 -15.74 1.17 -0.50
N ASN A 88 -15.32 0.00 -0.02
CA ASN A 88 -14.25 -0.16 0.98
C ASN A 88 -12.92 -0.65 0.39
N GLY A 89 -12.67 -0.43 -0.90
CA GLY A 89 -11.44 -0.85 -1.56
C GLY A 89 -10.22 -0.01 -1.15
N VAL A 90 -9.08 -0.68 -0.96
CA VAL A 90 -7.81 -0.07 -0.56
C VAL A 90 -7.38 1.04 -1.54
N LEU A 91 -7.46 0.78 -2.85
CA LEU A 91 -7.07 1.77 -3.86
C LEU A 91 -7.95 3.02 -3.77
N ARG A 92 -9.26 2.84 -3.65
CA ARG A 92 -10.22 3.95 -3.56
C ARG A 92 -9.95 4.81 -2.34
N TRP A 93 -9.63 4.20 -1.20
CA TRP A 93 -9.33 4.94 0.01
C TRP A 93 -8.02 5.73 -0.10
N ILE A 94 -6.94 5.12 -0.60
CA ILE A 94 -5.64 5.80 -0.80
C ILE A 94 -5.79 7.02 -1.72
N MET A 95 -6.58 6.89 -2.80
CA MET A 95 -6.79 7.99 -3.76
C MET A 95 -7.45 9.23 -3.15
N LYS A 96 -8.19 9.11 -2.03
CA LYS A 96 -8.77 10.27 -1.34
C LYS A 96 -7.72 11.23 -0.79
N TYR A 97 -6.50 10.75 -0.58
CA TYR A 97 -5.42 11.49 0.08
C TYR A 97 -4.31 11.92 -0.88
N TRP A 98 -4.42 11.60 -2.16
CA TRP A 98 -3.45 12.03 -3.17
C TRP A 98 -3.26 13.55 -3.15
#